data_AF-A0A2V8K9N4-F1
#
_entry.id   AF-A0A2V8K9N4-F1
#
_cell.length_a   1.000
_cell.length_b   1.000
_cell.length_c   1.000
_cell.angle_alpha   90.00
_cell.angle_beta   90.00
_cell.angle_gamma   90.00
#
_symmetry.space_group_name_H-M   'P 1'
#
loop_
_entity.id
_entity.type
_entity.pdbx_description
1 polymer ?
#
loop_
_entity_poly.entity_id
_entity_poly.type
_entity_poly.pdbx_seq_one_letter_code
_entity_poly.pdbx_strand_id
1 'polypeptide(L)' 'ISVGTNLLIGSDLERLKSELENISAGKFKKGTVPPFWDGRTAERIVADLEAFLS' A
#
# COMPACT_ATOMS: atom_id res chain seq x y z
N ILE A 1 1.53 2.97 -7.66
CA ILE A 1 0.90 2.32 -6.48
C ILE A 1 -0.15 3.27 -5.93
N SER A 2 -1.44 2.92 -6.03
CA SER A 2 -2.56 3.79 -5.61
C SER A 2 -3.16 3.39 -4.25
N VAL A 3 -3.07 2.12 -3.86
CA VAL A 3 -3.63 1.58 -2.61
C VAL A 3 -2.60 1.72 -1.47
N GLY A 4 -3.00 2.37 -0.38
CA GLY A 4 -2.15 2.61 0.79
C GLY A 4 -2.12 4.08 1.20
N THR A 5 -1.68 4.37 2.42
CA THR A 5 -1.62 5.72 3.01
C THR A 5 -0.34 6.47 2.65
N ASN A 6 0.63 5.79 2.02
CA ASN A 6 1.93 6.37 1.68
C ASN A 6 1.82 7.49 0.63
N LEU A 7 2.59 8.55 0.85
CA LEU A 7 2.77 9.66 -0.08
C LEU A 7 4.26 9.90 -0.31
N LEU A 8 4.68 9.85 -1.57
CA LEU A 8 6.06 10.17 -1.94
C LEU A 8 6.18 11.66 -2.24
N ILE A 9 6.96 12.35 -1.42
CA ILE A 9 7.16 13.81 -1.50
C ILE A 9 8.43 14.21 -2.25
N GLY A 10 9.38 13.29 -2.45
CA GLY A 10 10.69 13.59 -3.02
C GLY A 10 11.57 14.38 -2.05
N SER A 11 12.33 15.35 -2.57
CA SER A 11 13.25 16.20 -1.80
C SER A 11 12.72 17.62 -1.56
N ASP A 12 11.41 17.83 -1.74
CA ASP A 12 10.76 19.12 -1.55
C ASP A 12 10.39 19.36 -0.08
N LEU A 13 11.12 20.28 0.56
CA LEU A 13 10.95 20.62 1.98
C LEU A 13 9.68 21.45 2.25
N GLU A 14 9.26 22.29 1.32
CA GLU A 14 8.02 23.07 1.50
C GLU A 14 6.81 22.15 1.40
N ARG A 15 6.85 21.20 0.48
CA ARG A 15 5.83 20.15 0.39
C ARG A 15 5.82 19.27 1.62
N LEU A 16 6.98 18.88 2.17
CA LEU A 16 7.04 18.14 3.44
C LEU A 16 6.27 18.87 4.54
N LYS A 17 6.53 20.17 4.70
CA LYS A 17 5.87 20.99 5.73
C LYS A 17 4.36 20.98 5.57
N SER A 18 3.86 21.22 4.36
CA SER A 18 2.43 21.21 4.07
C SER A 18 1.78 19.84 4.35
N GLU A 19 2.45 18.74 4.00
CA GLU A 19 1.93 17.40 4.25
C GLU A 19 1.94 17.04 5.76
N LEU A 20 2.90 17.57 6.53
CA LEU A 20 2.88 17.43 7.99
C LEU A 20 1.69 18.16 8.62
N GLU A 21 1.39 19.37 8.16
CA GLU A 21 0.20 20.12 8.59
C GLU A 21 -1.10 19.38 8.26
N ASN A 22 -1.17 18.80 7.06
CA ASN A 22 -2.28 17.94 6.64
C ASN A 22 -2.45 16.72 7.55
N ILE A 23 -1.36 16.03 7.90
CA ILE A 23 -1.37 14.91 8.85
C ILE A 23 -1.90 15.35 10.21
N SER A 24 -1.40 16.47 10.75
CA SER A 24 -1.87 17.02 12.03
C SER A 24 -3.35 17.40 12.01
N ALA A 25 -3.87 17.83 10.86
CA ALA A 25 -5.29 18.14 10.65
C ALA A 25 -6.17 16.89 10.37
N GLY A 26 -5.59 15.68 10.38
CA GLY A 26 -6.30 14.44 10.03
C GLY A 26 -6.64 14.32 8.53
N LYS A 27 -6.05 15.16 7.69
CA LYS A 27 -6.26 15.21 6.23
C LYS A 27 -5.15 14.44 5.51
N PHE A 28 -5.11 13.12 5.67
CA PHE A 28 -4.14 12.28 4.98
C PHE A 28 -4.81 11.25 4.08
N LYS A 29 -4.03 10.68 3.16
CA LYS A 29 -4.50 9.66 2.22
C LYS A 29 -5.04 8.46 2.99
N LYS A 30 -6.31 8.11 2.78
CA LYS A 30 -6.91 6.90 3.36
C LYS A 30 -6.49 5.68 2.54
N GLY A 31 -6.03 4.65 3.25
CA GLY A 31 -5.72 3.35 2.68
C GLY A 31 -6.89 2.38 2.79
N THR A 32 -6.79 1.29 2.03
CA THR A 32 -7.63 0.10 2.18
C THR A 32 -6.72 -1.12 2.14
N VAL A 33 -7.23 -2.28 2.55
CA VAL A 33 -6.52 -3.55 2.39
C VAL A 33 -6.38 -3.82 0.88
N PRO A 34 -5.16 -3.95 0.34
CA PRO A 34 -4.95 -4.27 -1.06
C PRO A 34 -5.53 -5.65 -1.41
N PRO A 35 -5.87 -5.89 -2.69
CA PRO A 35 -6.24 -7.23 -3.15
C PRO A 35 -5.18 -8.27 -2.78
N PHE A 36 -5.64 -9.47 -2.40
CA PHE A 36 -4.81 -10.61 -2.01
C PHE A 36 -3.98 -10.43 -0.72
N TRP A 37 -4.16 -9.34 0.02
CA TRP A 37 -3.65 -9.20 1.39
C TRP A 37 -4.59 -9.88 2.41
N ASP A 38 -5.05 -11.08 2.06
CA ASP A 38 -5.97 -11.90 2.86
C ASP A 38 -5.24 -12.95 3.71
N GLY A 39 -3.90 -12.93 3.71
CA GLY A 39 -3.08 -13.89 4.44
C GLY A 39 -2.95 -15.26 3.75
N ARG A 40 -3.51 -15.45 2.55
CA ARG A 40 -3.57 -16.75 1.87
C ARG A 40 -2.55 -16.93 0.74
N THR A 41 -1.39 -16.30 0.89
CA THR A 41 -0.36 -16.29 -0.16
C THR A 41 0.23 -17.69 -0.35
N ALA A 42 0.45 -18.44 0.73
CA ALA A 42 1.01 -19.79 0.64
C ALA A 42 0.09 -20.74 -0.14
N GLU A 43 -1.21 -20.71 0.14
CA GLU A 43 -2.20 -21.57 -0.54
C GLU A 43 -2.31 -21.27 -2.02
N ARG A 44 -2.27 -19.99 -2.41
CA ARG A 44 -2.24 -19.61 -3.84
C ARG A 44 -0.99 -20.12 -4.55
N ILE A 45 0.18 -19.98 -3.92
CA ILE A 45 1.44 -20.47 -4.50
C ILE A 45 1.41 -21.99 -4.68
N VAL A 46 0.94 -22.73 -3.68
CA VAL A 46 0.85 -24.20 -3.79
C VAL A 46 -0.10 -24.60 -4.92
N ALA A 47 -1.27 -23.95 -5.03
CA ALA A 47 -2.23 -24.24 -6.10
C ALA A 47 -1.63 -23.99 -7.50
N ASP A 48 -0.88 -22.90 -7.69
CA ASP A 48 -0.23 -22.59 -8.97
C ASP A 48 0.87 -23.62 -9.29
N LEU A 49 1.61 -24.10 -8.29
CA LEU A 49 2.62 -25.14 -8.47
C LEU A 49 1.99 -26.50 -8.83
N GLU A 50 0.89 -26.88 -8.17
CA GLU A 50 0.14 -28.10 -8.48
C GLU A 50 -0.39 -28.07 -9.92
N ALA A 51 -0.98 -26.94 -10.34
CA ALA A 51 -1.48 -26.74 -11.69
C ALA A 51 -0.38 -26.76 -12.77
N PHE A 52 0.84 -26.31 -12.42
CA PHE A 52 1.97 -26.34 -13.34
C PHE A 52 2.57 -27.74 -13.51
N LEU A 53 2.52 -28.57 -12.46
CA LEU A 53 3.13 -29.90 -12.45
C LEU A 53 2.21 -31.01 -12.97
N SER A 54 0.90 -30.76 -13.11
CA SER A 54 -0.08 -31.65 -13.71
C SER A 54 -0.12 -31.55 -15.23
#